data_AF-A0A7W0W5G2-F1
#
_entry.id   AF-A0A7W0W5G2-F1
#
_cell.length_a   1.000
_cell.length_b   1.000
_cell.length_c   1.000
_cell.angle_alpha   90.00
_cell.angle_beta   90.00
_cell.angle_gamma   90.00
#
_symmetry.space_group_name_H-M   'P 1'
#
loop_
_entity.id
_entity.type
_entity.pdbx_description
1 polymer ?
#
loop_
_entity_poly.entity_id
_entity_poly.type
_entity_poly.pdbx_seq_one_letter_code
_entity_poly.pdbx_strand_id
1 'polypeptide(L)'
;MSRRNRRLLVLLVLALLAGYWLLPIRGSVILGDHAPTSGWPRIWTEPAVPRPGEPLTVYVQDTAPWTDVALLAGDHLVERDTTYAPGADPWTWRWHTTLPAANAAITFYHSCATGCIQRGQQTFGPPPTPTPLRQPTKLGAVFADPARNWHNKAAWTVDLTVSVRADEADWGVDALAERVAQSHASGLRVLVRVVYDFGQSLPPADDEVALSRYLAYCARLARDARLRDVYGYIIGGGFNSAGENSLAPEQPATPAWVARVLVGAGLPADRSDNVVQQMHAIAPSVRVLVGPVRPWLNDQSGSVPDSLDQPWLNYFNTLVFHLDATIREKSAAGIPLAAPDGFALNAFGRPEALPDQPGQEPATDLRQPAWGAAQAGFRVYRDWLRIINRYPATSGLPAFISAANTYTPDTRIVPLQNYPAGWLTAALDEINAEPQVQALCWFVDLPFGETWQEWSLAAPQGNLYAAAAEFDQLLQR
;
A
#
# COMPACT_ATOMS: atom_id res chain seq x y z
N MET A 1 -75.66 24.59 16.20
CA MET A 1 -74.71 23.91 17.12
C MET A 1 -74.94 24.40 18.55
N SER A 2 -75.24 23.47 19.48
CA SER A 2 -75.41 23.75 20.90
C SER A 2 -74.20 24.48 21.49
N ARG A 3 -74.39 25.38 22.47
CA ARG A 3 -73.30 26.08 23.20
C ARG A 3 -72.23 25.12 23.73
N ARG A 4 -72.60 23.85 23.98
CA ARG A 4 -71.70 22.77 24.39
C ARG A 4 -70.72 22.36 23.28
N ASN A 5 -71.17 22.29 22.04
CA ASN A 5 -70.32 21.94 20.88
C ASN A 5 -69.36 23.07 20.51
N ARG A 6 -69.74 24.34 20.75
CA ARG A 6 -68.83 25.48 20.57
C ARG A 6 -67.69 25.47 21.59
N ARG A 7 -67.98 25.14 22.85
CA ARG A 7 -66.95 25.02 23.90
C ARG A 7 -66.01 23.84 23.63
N LEU A 8 -66.54 22.72 23.17
CA LEU A 8 -65.73 21.55 22.82
C LEU A 8 -64.80 21.85 21.63
N LEU A 9 -65.30 22.57 20.61
CA LEU A 9 -64.49 22.98 19.46
C LEU A 9 -63.38 23.96 19.87
N VAL A 10 -63.68 24.93 20.73
CA VAL A 10 -62.68 25.89 21.23
C VAL A 10 -61.61 25.20 22.07
N LEU A 11 -61.98 24.25 22.93
CA LEU A 11 -61.03 23.45 23.69
C LEU A 11 -60.16 22.57 22.79
N LEU A 12 -60.73 22.00 21.73
CA LEU A 12 -60.00 21.15 20.79
C LEU A 12 -59.00 21.98 19.95
N VAL A 13 -59.38 23.19 19.53
CA VAL A 13 -58.48 24.13 18.85
C VAL A 13 -57.34 24.60 19.77
N LEU A 14 -57.65 24.90 21.03
CA LEU A 14 -56.62 25.26 22.02
C LEU A 14 -55.67 24.10 22.32
N ALA A 15 -56.17 22.86 22.41
CA ALA A 15 -55.35 21.67 22.60
C ALA A 15 -54.45 21.39 21.39
N LEU A 16 -54.94 21.61 20.17
CA LEU A 16 -54.13 21.47 18.95
C LEU A 16 -53.06 22.57 18.83
N LEU A 17 -53.39 23.81 19.21
CA LEU A 17 -52.41 24.92 19.26
C LEU A 17 -51.34 24.68 20.33
N ALA A 18 -51.73 24.21 21.52
CA ALA A 18 -50.78 23.87 22.57
C ALA A 18 -49.89 22.67 22.16
N GLY A 19 -50.46 21.66 21.50
CA GLY A 19 -49.71 20.52 20.96
C GLY A 19 -48.72 20.91 19.87
N TYR A 20 -49.07 21.85 18.99
CA TYR A 20 -48.17 22.40 17.97
C TYR A 20 -46.95 23.11 18.59
N TRP A 21 -47.15 23.85 19.68
CA TRP A 21 -46.07 24.56 20.38
C TRP A 21 -45.22 23.67 21.31
N LEU A 22 -45.69 22.47 21.67
CA LEU A 22 -44.98 21.52 22.54
C LEU A 22 -44.24 20.41 21.76
N LEU A 23 -44.44 20.29 20.45
CA LEU A 23 -43.62 19.40 19.62
C LEU A 23 -42.23 20.02 19.40
N PRO A 24 -41.12 19.30 19.64
CA PRO A 24 -39.77 19.79 19.40
C PRO A 24 -39.46 19.71 17.90
N ILE A 25 -40.22 20.41 17.06
CA ILE A 25 -39.87 20.59 15.65
C ILE A 25 -38.85 21.72 15.58
N ARG A 26 -37.61 21.45 15.99
CA ARG A 26 -36.45 22.24 15.60
C ARG A 26 -36.01 21.79 14.22
N GLY A 27 -36.80 22.16 13.22
CA GLY A 27 -36.43 22.06 11.81
C GLY A 27 -36.28 23.47 11.26
N SER A 28 -35.05 23.94 11.08
CA SER A 28 -34.78 25.12 10.28
C SER A 28 -34.85 24.73 8.81
N VAL A 29 -35.76 25.34 8.05
CA VAL A 29 -35.65 25.39 6.59
C VAL A 29 -34.59 26.43 6.27
N ILE A 30 -33.43 25.98 5.79
CA ILE A 30 -32.37 26.86 5.29
C ILE A 30 -32.52 26.92 3.77
N LEU A 31 -32.92 28.08 3.26
CA LEU A 31 -32.70 28.47 1.86
C LEU A 31 -31.26 29.01 1.79
N GLY A 32 -30.34 28.21 1.28
CA GLY A 32 -28.91 28.55 1.24
C GLY A 32 -28.51 29.27 -0.04
N ASP A 33 -28.45 30.60 0.03
CA ASP A 33 -27.46 31.40 -0.71
C ASP A 33 -26.07 31.14 -0.09
N HIS A 34 -25.02 31.19 -0.91
CA HIS A 34 -23.65 30.79 -0.58
C HIS A 34 -23.01 31.55 0.59
N ALA A 35 -23.13 31.05 1.82
CA ALA A 35 -22.25 31.36 2.95
C ALA A 35 -21.90 30.07 3.72
N PRO A 36 -20.62 29.86 4.10
CA PRO A 36 -20.13 28.59 4.61
C PRO A 36 -20.77 28.21 5.95
N THR A 37 -21.09 26.92 6.06
CA THR A 37 -21.61 26.23 7.24
C THR A 37 -20.82 26.54 8.51
N SER A 38 -21.51 26.68 9.64
CA SER A 38 -20.93 26.97 10.95
C SER A 38 -20.08 25.81 11.47
N GLY A 39 -18.78 25.82 11.19
CA GLY A 39 -17.78 24.88 11.70
C GLY A 39 -16.35 25.30 11.35
N TRP A 40 -15.37 24.77 12.08
CA TRP A 40 -13.94 24.88 11.76
C TRP A 40 -13.43 23.54 11.21
N PRO A 41 -12.59 23.53 10.14
CA PRO A 41 -12.02 24.67 9.45
C PRO A 41 -13.02 25.35 8.49
N ARG A 42 -12.78 26.62 8.15
CA ARG A 42 -13.48 27.32 7.08
C ARG A 42 -12.65 27.25 5.81
N ILE A 43 -13.23 26.69 4.75
CA ILE A 43 -12.58 26.59 3.44
C ILE A 43 -13.39 27.44 2.45
N TRP A 44 -12.71 28.28 1.67
CA TRP A 44 -13.33 29.03 0.59
C TRP A 44 -12.35 29.25 -0.57
N THR A 45 -12.89 29.65 -1.73
CA THR A 45 -12.13 29.87 -2.95
C THR A 45 -12.38 31.23 -3.56
N GLU A 46 -11.40 31.75 -4.28
CA GLU A 46 -11.50 32.92 -5.14
C GLU A 46 -11.09 32.52 -6.57
N PRO A 47 -12.03 32.51 -7.55
CA PRO A 47 -13.45 32.87 -7.43
C PRO A 47 -14.27 31.86 -6.60
N ALA A 48 -15.38 32.33 -6.03
CA ALA A 48 -16.26 31.52 -5.16
C ALA A 48 -16.96 30.36 -5.90
N VAL A 49 -17.15 30.50 -7.21
CA VAL A 49 -17.66 29.46 -8.10
C VAL A 49 -16.56 29.12 -9.09
N PRO A 50 -15.59 28.26 -8.71
CA PRO A 50 -14.47 27.91 -9.58
C PRO A 50 -14.97 27.10 -10.77
N ARG A 51 -14.33 27.30 -11.93
CA ARG A 51 -14.56 26.50 -13.13
C ARG A 51 -13.38 25.55 -13.37
N PRO A 52 -13.62 24.36 -13.94
CA PRO A 52 -12.54 23.43 -14.26
C PRO A 52 -11.48 24.07 -15.16
N GLY A 53 -10.21 23.83 -14.84
CA GLY A 53 -9.07 24.38 -15.57
C GLY A 53 -8.77 25.86 -15.35
N GLU A 54 -9.64 26.62 -14.67
CA GLU A 54 -9.37 28.01 -14.32
C GLU A 54 -8.54 28.12 -13.02
N PRO A 55 -7.60 29.07 -12.93
CA PRO A 55 -6.90 29.35 -11.69
C PRO A 55 -7.85 29.77 -10.57
N LEU A 56 -7.62 29.25 -9.38
CA LEU A 56 -8.33 29.62 -8.16
C LEU A 56 -7.36 29.72 -6.99
N THR A 57 -7.69 30.61 -6.07
CA THR A 57 -7.00 30.72 -4.79
C THR A 57 -7.85 30.04 -3.73
N VAL A 58 -7.26 29.12 -2.97
CA VAL A 58 -7.91 28.47 -1.84
C VAL A 58 -7.42 29.11 -0.56
N TYR A 59 -8.36 29.40 0.33
CA TYR A 59 -8.05 29.81 1.68
C TYR A 59 -8.64 28.81 2.66
N VAL A 60 -7.86 28.46 3.67
CA VAL A 60 -8.30 27.67 4.80
C VAL A 60 -8.03 28.46 6.05
N GLN A 61 -9.04 28.57 6.90
CA GLN A 61 -8.95 29.21 8.20
C GLN A 61 -9.33 28.22 9.32
N ASP A 62 -8.53 28.15 10.38
CA ASP A 62 -8.75 27.29 11.54
C ASP A 62 -8.34 28.01 12.85
N THR A 63 -8.86 27.52 13.97
CA THR A 63 -8.55 28.01 15.32
C THR A 63 -7.22 27.50 15.87
N ALA A 64 -6.65 26.45 15.28
CA ALA A 64 -5.42 25.84 15.73
C ALA A 64 -4.23 26.23 14.83
N PRO A 65 -3.06 26.57 15.40
CA PRO A 65 -1.85 26.93 14.64
C PRO A 65 -1.14 25.70 14.08
N TRP A 66 -1.70 25.06 13.06
CA TRP A 66 -1.03 23.92 12.43
C TRP A 66 0.23 24.36 11.66
N THR A 67 1.37 23.74 11.98
CA THR A 67 2.66 24.00 11.32
C THR A 67 2.78 23.24 10.00
N ASP A 68 2.37 21.96 10.02
CA ASP A 68 2.52 21.01 8.93
C ASP A 68 1.16 20.71 8.30
N VAL A 69 0.79 21.55 7.33
CA VAL A 69 -0.50 21.49 6.63
C VAL A 69 -0.32 21.10 5.17
N ALA A 70 -1.30 20.38 4.63
CA ALA A 70 -1.36 20.02 3.23
C ALA A 70 -2.77 20.24 2.68
N LEU A 71 -2.85 20.47 1.37
CA LEU A 71 -4.11 20.63 0.66
C LEU A 71 -4.10 19.77 -0.59
N LEU A 72 -5.13 18.95 -0.75
CA LEU A 72 -5.37 18.23 -2.00
C LEU A 72 -6.48 18.93 -2.79
N ALA A 73 -6.27 19.10 -4.10
CA ALA A 73 -7.29 19.49 -5.06
C ALA A 73 -7.59 18.30 -5.99
N GLY A 74 -8.71 17.63 -5.76
CA GLY A 74 -8.90 16.26 -6.26
C GLY A 74 -7.91 15.33 -5.57
N ASP A 75 -7.07 14.67 -6.37
CA ASP A 75 -6.06 13.72 -5.91
C ASP A 75 -4.62 14.28 -5.95
N HIS A 76 -4.47 15.58 -6.27
CA HIS A 76 -3.16 16.23 -6.42
C HIS A 76 -2.80 17.09 -5.21
N LEU A 77 -1.55 17.00 -4.75
CA LEU A 77 -1.03 17.87 -3.73
C LEU A 77 -0.80 19.28 -4.29
N VAL A 78 -1.27 20.28 -3.54
CA VAL A 78 -1.10 21.68 -3.91
C VAL A 78 -0.03 22.31 -3.01
N GLU A 79 0.97 22.92 -3.64
CA GLU A 79 2.02 23.64 -2.93
C GLU A 79 1.43 24.84 -2.18
N ARG A 80 1.79 24.96 -0.90
CA ARG A 80 1.34 26.07 -0.06
C ARG A 80 2.03 27.36 -0.49
N ASP A 81 1.26 28.44 -0.56
CA ASP A 81 1.83 29.75 -0.75
C ASP A 81 2.56 30.21 0.53
N THR A 82 3.88 30.14 0.50
CA THR A 82 4.77 30.53 1.61
C THR A 82 4.94 32.04 1.75
N THR A 83 4.55 32.83 0.72
CA THR A 83 4.58 34.30 0.79
C THR A 83 3.40 34.86 1.59
N TYR A 84 2.34 34.06 1.74
CA TYR A 84 1.21 34.39 2.59
C TYR A 84 1.53 34.01 4.04
N ALA A 85 1.94 35.01 4.83
CA ALA A 85 2.17 34.81 6.25
C ALA A 85 0.84 34.36 6.91
N PRO A 86 0.83 33.23 7.64
CA PRO A 86 -0.37 32.85 8.36
C PRO A 86 -0.69 33.95 9.37
N GLY A 87 -1.90 34.50 9.28
CA GLY A 87 -2.35 35.59 10.14
C GLY A 87 -2.40 35.20 11.62
N ALA A 88 -2.76 36.15 12.48
CA ALA A 88 -3.08 35.86 13.88
C ALA A 88 -4.54 35.40 14.02
N ASP A 89 -4.79 34.50 14.99
CA ASP A 89 -6.05 33.81 15.28
C ASP A 89 -7.33 34.53 14.77
N PRO A 90 -8.10 33.91 13.87
CA PRO A 90 -7.93 32.55 13.34
C PRO A 90 -6.85 32.43 12.25
N TRP A 91 -6.06 31.36 12.36
CA TRP A 91 -4.93 31.07 11.48
C TRP A 91 -5.41 30.79 10.07
N THR A 92 -4.82 31.47 9.09
CA THR A 92 -5.24 31.36 7.68
C THR A 92 -4.06 30.95 6.81
N TRP A 93 -4.27 29.96 5.95
CA TRP A 93 -3.32 29.50 4.95
C TRP A 93 -3.89 29.70 3.54
N ARG A 94 -3.00 29.88 2.57
CA ARG A 94 -3.35 30.15 1.16
C ARG A 94 -2.66 29.15 0.23
N TRP A 95 -3.38 28.77 -0.83
CA TRP A 95 -2.86 27.97 -1.93
C TRP A 95 -3.34 28.54 -3.27
N HIS A 96 -2.54 28.33 -4.31
CA HIS A 96 -2.90 28.63 -5.69
C HIS A 96 -2.95 27.32 -6.48
N THR A 97 -4.06 27.05 -7.15
CA THR A 97 -4.26 25.83 -7.93
C THR A 97 -5.24 26.07 -9.08
N THR A 98 -5.46 25.04 -9.89
CA THR A 98 -6.64 24.94 -10.77
C THR A 98 -7.58 23.86 -10.26
N LEU A 99 -8.86 23.93 -10.61
CA LEU A 99 -9.79 22.84 -10.33
C LEU A 99 -9.64 21.78 -11.43
N PRO A 100 -9.26 20.52 -11.12
CA PRO A 100 -8.93 19.54 -12.15
C PRO A 100 -10.16 19.04 -12.93
N ALA A 101 -11.34 19.02 -12.30
CA ALA A 101 -12.57 18.52 -12.89
C ALA A 101 -13.80 19.30 -12.40
N ALA A 102 -14.93 19.16 -13.09
CA ALA A 102 -16.21 19.78 -12.70
C ALA A 102 -16.73 19.30 -11.34
N ASN A 103 -16.41 18.06 -11.00
CA ASN A 103 -16.66 17.43 -9.71
C ASN A 103 -15.33 17.15 -9.03
N ALA A 104 -14.90 18.05 -8.13
CA ALA A 104 -13.63 17.90 -7.42
C ALA A 104 -13.81 18.28 -5.96
N ALA A 105 -12.98 17.71 -5.10
CA ALA A 105 -12.95 18.05 -3.69
C ALA A 105 -11.64 18.76 -3.35
N ILE A 106 -11.74 19.81 -2.55
CA ILE A 106 -10.61 20.41 -1.85
C ILE A 106 -10.58 19.81 -0.46
N THR A 107 -9.48 19.14 -0.09
CA THR A 107 -9.35 18.48 1.20
C THR A 107 -8.16 19.05 1.95
N PHE A 108 -8.41 19.53 3.18
CA PHE A 108 -7.41 20.13 4.06
C PHE A 108 -6.93 19.11 5.10
N TYR A 109 -5.62 19.04 5.27
CA TYR A 109 -4.93 18.15 6.19
C TYR A 109 -4.02 18.91 7.15
N HIS A 110 -3.79 18.32 8.32
CA HIS A 110 -2.85 18.82 9.32
C HIS A 110 -1.96 17.69 9.88
N SER A 111 -0.95 18.07 10.68
CA SER A 111 0.00 17.16 11.33
C SER A 111 0.81 16.28 10.36
N CYS A 112 1.01 16.76 9.13
CA CYS A 112 1.60 15.99 8.04
C CYS A 112 3.05 15.50 8.29
N ALA A 113 3.80 16.16 9.19
CA ALA A 113 5.11 15.68 9.63
C ALA A 113 5.08 14.28 10.27
N THR A 114 3.95 13.88 10.85
CA THR A 114 3.76 12.58 11.52
C THR A 114 2.71 11.70 10.84
N GLY A 115 2.24 12.11 9.66
CA GLY A 115 1.14 11.49 8.91
C GLY A 115 -0.07 12.42 8.88
N CYS A 116 -0.48 12.82 7.67
CA CYS A 116 -1.54 13.80 7.48
C CYS A 116 -2.88 13.30 8.03
N ILE A 117 -3.57 14.15 8.80
CA ILE A 117 -4.93 13.88 9.30
C ILE A 117 -5.89 14.82 8.58
N GLN A 118 -6.97 14.27 8.01
CA GLN A 118 -7.99 15.07 7.35
C GLN A 118 -8.73 15.94 8.36
N ARG A 119 -8.75 17.26 8.12
CA ARG A 119 -9.37 18.26 8.99
C ARG A 119 -10.70 18.80 8.45
N GLY A 120 -10.80 18.93 7.14
CA GLY A 120 -11.99 19.45 6.47
C GLY A 120 -11.97 19.21 4.97
N GLN A 121 -13.14 19.27 4.34
CA GLN A 121 -13.29 19.07 2.89
C GLN A 121 -14.38 19.98 2.35
N GLN A 122 -14.18 20.50 1.15
CA GLN A 122 -15.18 21.22 0.37
C GLN A 122 -15.30 20.58 -1.00
N THR A 123 -16.51 20.13 -1.36
CA THR A 123 -16.79 19.50 -2.66
C THR A 123 -17.43 20.50 -3.61
N PHE A 124 -17.01 20.47 -4.88
CA PHE A 124 -17.55 21.26 -5.98
C PHE A 124 -18.24 20.33 -6.97
N GLY A 125 -19.30 20.81 -7.61
CA GLY A 125 -20.04 20.07 -8.62
C GLY A 125 -20.98 18.98 -8.08
N PRO A 126 -21.60 18.21 -8.98
CA PRO A 126 -22.46 17.09 -8.59
C PRO A 126 -21.65 15.99 -7.90
N PRO A 127 -22.29 15.16 -7.05
CA PRO A 127 -21.62 14.03 -6.42
C PRO A 127 -21.02 13.10 -7.48
N PRO A 128 -19.86 12.46 -7.21
CA PRO A 128 -19.24 11.55 -8.14
C PRO A 128 -20.16 10.38 -8.46
N THR A 129 -20.17 9.95 -9.72
CA THR A 129 -20.85 8.73 -10.15
C THR A 129 -20.24 7.52 -9.45
N PRO A 130 -21.04 6.54 -8.99
CA PRO A 130 -20.51 5.32 -8.39
C PRO A 130 -19.51 4.63 -9.31
N THR A 131 -18.37 4.20 -8.76
CA THR A 131 -17.36 3.45 -9.50
C THR A 131 -17.98 2.15 -10.03
N PRO A 132 -17.84 1.83 -11.32
CA PRO A 132 -18.36 0.59 -11.88
C PRO A 132 -17.72 -0.62 -11.19
N LEU A 133 -18.47 -1.71 -11.07
CA LEU A 133 -17.96 -2.95 -10.52
C LEU A 133 -16.83 -3.47 -11.42
N ARG A 134 -15.64 -3.62 -10.84
CA ARG A 134 -14.45 -4.13 -11.53
C ARG A 134 -14.35 -5.65 -11.37
N GLN A 135 -13.85 -6.33 -12.40
CA GLN A 135 -13.65 -7.78 -12.35
C GLN A 135 -12.33 -8.11 -11.63
N PRO A 136 -12.32 -8.95 -10.57
CA PRO A 136 -11.09 -9.31 -9.89
C PRO A 136 -10.10 -10.04 -10.79
N THR A 137 -8.82 -9.76 -10.63
CA THR A 137 -7.70 -10.53 -11.20
C THR A 137 -6.56 -10.63 -10.19
N LYS A 138 -5.73 -11.67 -10.30
CA LYS A 138 -4.46 -11.76 -9.55
C LYS A 138 -3.33 -11.00 -10.25
N LEU A 139 -3.49 -10.66 -11.53
CA LEU A 139 -2.45 -10.00 -12.32
C LEU A 139 -2.19 -8.58 -11.81
N GLY A 140 -0.93 -8.16 -11.85
CA GLY A 140 -0.50 -6.81 -11.51
C GLY A 140 0.93 -6.52 -11.95
N ALA A 141 1.44 -5.36 -11.59
CA ALA A 141 2.82 -5.00 -11.85
C ALA A 141 3.39 -4.02 -10.81
N VAL A 142 4.69 -4.07 -10.57
CA VAL A 142 5.39 -3.06 -9.77
C VAL A 142 5.46 -1.77 -10.60
N PHE A 143 5.20 -0.63 -9.97
CA PHE A 143 5.14 0.69 -10.63
C PHE A 143 4.23 0.67 -11.87
N ALA A 144 2.96 0.35 -11.66
CA ALA A 144 1.95 0.37 -12.72
C ALA A 144 1.97 1.70 -13.49
N ASP A 145 2.04 1.63 -14.83
CA ASP A 145 1.94 2.82 -15.66
C ASP A 145 0.54 3.45 -15.50
N PRO A 146 0.43 4.72 -15.08
CA PRO A 146 -0.86 5.39 -14.98
C PRO A 146 -1.63 5.47 -16.30
N ALA A 147 -0.95 5.41 -17.44
CA ALA A 147 -1.57 5.40 -18.76
C ALA A 147 -2.05 4.01 -19.21
N ARG A 148 -1.73 2.94 -18.47
CA ARG A 148 -2.13 1.57 -18.83
C ARG A 148 -3.64 1.39 -18.74
N ASN A 149 -4.22 0.82 -19.79
CA ASN A 149 -5.60 0.37 -19.76
C ASN A 149 -5.70 -0.97 -19.01
N TRP A 150 -6.37 -0.96 -17.87
CA TRP A 150 -6.59 -2.15 -17.04
C TRP A 150 -7.86 -2.93 -17.41
N HIS A 151 -8.54 -2.57 -18.50
CA HIS A 151 -9.70 -3.29 -19.06
C HIS A 151 -10.78 -3.63 -18.01
N ASN A 152 -11.09 -2.67 -17.13
CA ASN A 152 -12.04 -2.80 -16.01
C ASN A 152 -11.69 -3.91 -14.99
N LYS A 153 -10.41 -4.28 -14.88
CA LYS A 153 -9.93 -5.23 -13.88
C LYS A 153 -9.59 -4.54 -12.55
N ALA A 154 -9.88 -5.21 -11.45
CA ALA A 154 -9.35 -4.89 -10.12
C ALA A 154 -8.02 -5.61 -9.94
N ALA A 155 -6.99 -5.10 -10.63
CA ALA A 155 -5.63 -5.63 -10.66
C ALA A 155 -4.79 -5.13 -9.46
N TRP A 156 -3.51 -5.46 -9.45
CA TRP A 156 -2.58 -5.11 -8.38
C TRP A 156 -1.46 -4.20 -8.86
N THR A 157 -0.97 -3.36 -7.95
CA THR A 157 0.33 -2.73 -8.14
C THR A 157 1.16 -2.78 -6.86
N VAL A 158 2.48 -2.84 -7.02
CA VAL A 158 3.43 -2.69 -5.94
C VAL A 158 4.18 -1.38 -6.13
N ASP A 159 4.09 -0.51 -5.15
CA ASP A 159 4.85 0.74 -5.08
C ASP A 159 5.99 0.61 -4.07
N LEU A 160 6.86 1.61 -3.99
CA LEU A 160 8.02 1.66 -3.11
C LEU A 160 8.07 2.99 -2.38
N THR A 161 8.45 2.92 -1.11
CA THR A 161 8.73 4.09 -0.29
C THR A 161 9.98 3.84 0.55
N VAL A 162 10.75 4.91 0.77
CA VAL A 162 12.09 4.83 1.37
C VAL A 162 12.14 5.67 2.64
N SER A 163 12.39 5.03 3.78
CA SER A 163 12.22 5.66 5.09
C SER A 163 13.18 6.82 5.36
N VAL A 164 14.46 6.67 4.99
CA VAL A 164 15.49 7.71 5.21
C VAL A 164 15.29 8.91 4.26
N ARG A 165 14.54 8.71 3.18
CA ARG A 165 14.27 9.69 2.12
C ARG A 165 12.81 10.18 2.17
N ALA A 166 12.20 10.14 3.35
CA ALA A 166 10.79 10.45 3.57
C ALA A 166 10.35 11.85 3.09
N ASP A 167 11.31 12.76 2.91
CA ASP A 167 11.11 14.14 2.51
C ASP A 167 11.68 14.46 1.11
N GLU A 168 12.19 13.45 0.38
CA GLU A 168 12.57 13.62 -1.03
C GLU A 168 11.33 13.66 -1.92
N ALA A 169 11.36 14.50 -2.96
CA ALA A 169 10.20 14.76 -3.82
C ALA A 169 9.62 13.49 -4.48
N ASP A 170 10.48 12.53 -4.85
CA ASP A 170 10.08 11.36 -5.63
C ASP A 170 9.73 10.13 -4.76
N TRP A 171 10.32 10.05 -3.56
CA TRP A 171 10.28 8.87 -2.69
C TRP A 171 9.61 9.12 -1.34
N GLY A 172 9.26 10.38 -1.07
CA GLY A 172 8.58 10.80 0.14
C GLY A 172 7.12 10.36 0.20
N VAL A 173 6.53 10.54 1.38
CA VAL A 173 5.13 10.13 1.66
C VAL A 173 4.14 10.87 0.77
N ASP A 174 4.45 12.09 0.36
CA ASP A 174 3.60 12.93 -0.48
C ASP A 174 3.49 12.37 -1.90
N ALA A 175 4.62 12.11 -2.57
CA ALA A 175 4.61 11.47 -3.89
C ALA A 175 4.07 10.05 -3.85
N LEU A 176 4.33 9.29 -2.78
CA LEU A 176 3.67 8.00 -2.57
C LEU A 176 2.14 8.17 -2.55
N ALA A 177 1.62 9.12 -1.77
CA ALA A 177 0.17 9.33 -1.65
C ALA A 177 -0.48 9.66 -3.00
N GLU A 178 0.18 10.46 -3.84
CA GLU A 178 -0.30 10.75 -5.20
C GLU A 178 -0.34 9.48 -6.07
N ARG A 179 0.74 8.68 -6.07
CA ARG A 179 0.78 7.42 -6.83
C ARG A 179 -0.25 6.41 -6.34
N VAL A 180 -0.49 6.32 -5.03
CA VAL A 180 -1.54 5.48 -4.45
C VAL A 180 -2.91 5.94 -4.93
N ALA A 181 -3.22 7.24 -4.84
CA ALA A 181 -4.49 7.79 -5.27
C ALA A 181 -4.74 7.54 -6.76
N GLN A 182 -3.72 7.80 -7.60
CA GLN A 182 -3.77 7.54 -9.04
C GLN A 182 -4.02 6.05 -9.35
N SER A 183 -3.31 5.15 -8.67
CA SER A 183 -3.48 3.70 -8.85
C SER A 183 -4.88 3.23 -8.43
N HIS A 184 -5.37 3.73 -7.30
CA HIS A 184 -6.71 3.41 -6.80
C HIS A 184 -7.80 3.90 -7.77
N ALA A 185 -7.67 5.14 -8.26
CA ALA A 185 -8.55 5.72 -9.28
C ALA A 185 -8.59 4.85 -10.55
N SER A 186 -7.46 4.27 -10.96
CA SER A 186 -7.37 3.41 -12.15
C SER A 186 -7.95 2.01 -11.99
N GLY A 187 -8.05 1.46 -10.79
CA GLY A 187 -8.34 0.02 -10.70
C GLY A 187 -7.87 -0.68 -9.46
N LEU A 188 -6.75 -0.20 -8.96
CA LEU A 188 -5.72 -1.09 -8.48
C LEU A 188 -5.76 -1.22 -6.97
N ARG A 189 -5.45 -2.43 -6.51
CA ARG A 189 -5.09 -2.69 -5.12
C ARG A 189 -3.59 -2.41 -4.97
N VAL A 190 -3.26 -1.50 -4.08
CA VAL A 190 -1.88 -1.02 -3.93
C VAL A 190 -1.20 -1.70 -2.75
N LEU A 191 -0.11 -2.41 -3.02
CA LEU A 191 0.85 -2.85 -2.02
C LEU A 191 2.01 -1.86 -1.99
N VAL A 192 2.48 -1.47 -0.82
CA VAL A 192 3.62 -0.54 -0.71
C VAL A 192 4.79 -1.24 -0.04
N ARG A 193 5.90 -1.40 -0.76
CA ARG A 193 7.16 -1.87 -0.18
C ARG A 193 7.83 -0.73 0.59
N VAL A 194 8.16 -0.97 1.85
CA VAL A 194 8.76 -0.01 2.77
C VAL A 194 10.19 -0.44 3.03
N VAL A 195 11.18 0.23 2.43
CA VAL A 195 12.61 -0.06 2.66
C VAL A 195 13.26 1.00 3.53
N TYR A 196 14.36 0.66 4.19
CA TYR A 196 15.09 1.62 5.02
C TYR A 196 15.75 2.70 4.16
N ASP A 197 16.63 2.30 3.23
CA ASP A 197 17.28 3.15 2.21
C ASP A 197 17.59 2.31 0.95
N PHE A 198 18.08 2.94 -0.11
CA PHE A 198 18.58 2.19 -1.28
C PHE A 198 19.79 1.33 -0.89
N GLY A 199 19.72 0.05 -1.24
CA GLY A 199 20.74 -0.92 -0.87
C GLY A 199 20.72 -1.33 0.61
N GLN A 200 19.70 -0.91 1.37
CA GLN A 200 19.48 -1.32 2.75
C GLN A 200 17.99 -1.54 3.02
N SER A 201 17.58 -2.81 3.00
CA SER A 201 16.17 -3.19 3.05
C SER A 201 15.48 -2.85 4.37
N LEU A 202 16.15 -3.12 5.48
CA LEU A 202 15.74 -2.81 6.86
C LEU A 202 16.88 -2.10 7.58
N PRO A 203 16.63 -1.45 8.73
CA PRO A 203 17.70 -0.95 9.59
C PRO A 203 18.82 -1.99 9.78
N PRO A 204 20.10 -1.59 9.83
CA PRO A 204 21.21 -2.50 10.11
C PRO A 204 20.95 -3.35 11.35
N ALA A 205 21.46 -4.59 11.36
CA ALA A 205 21.24 -5.49 12.48
C ALA A 205 21.75 -4.89 13.79
N ASP A 206 20.95 -5.01 14.85
CA ASP A 206 21.23 -4.51 16.20
C ASP A 206 21.33 -2.97 16.34
N ASP A 207 21.03 -2.20 15.27
CA ASP A 207 20.91 -0.74 15.34
C ASP A 207 19.50 -0.31 15.79
N GLU A 208 19.29 -0.30 17.10
CA GLU A 208 18.02 0.09 17.73
C GLU A 208 17.66 1.58 17.50
N VAL A 209 18.62 2.45 17.20
CA VAL A 209 18.34 3.86 16.88
C VAL A 209 17.78 3.98 15.48
N ALA A 210 18.40 3.31 14.50
CA ALA A 210 17.86 3.21 13.15
C ALA A 210 16.49 2.52 13.15
N LEU A 211 16.30 1.48 13.97
CA LEU A 211 15.01 0.84 14.16
C LEU A 211 13.96 1.81 14.68
N SER A 212 14.25 2.59 15.73
CA SER A 212 13.30 3.58 16.25
C SER A 212 12.83 4.59 15.19
N ARG A 213 13.74 5.07 14.33
CA ARG A 213 13.39 5.97 13.21
C ARG A 213 12.53 5.27 12.16
N TYR A 214 12.87 4.04 11.82
CA TYR A 214 12.08 3.23 10.89
C TYR A 214 10.67 2.94 11.41
N LEU A 215 10.52 2.63 12.70
CA LEU A 215 9.22 2.44 13.35
C LEU A 215 8.38 3.72 13.33
N ALA A 216 9.00 4.89 13.59
CA ALA A 216 8.32 6.18 13.50
C ALA A 216 7.82 6.46 12.07
N TYR A 217 8.59 6.05 11.06
CA TYR A 217 8.18 6.15 9.67
C TYR A 217 7.02 5.21 9.32
N CYS A 218 7.06 3.94 9.72
CA CYS A 218 5.93 3.01 9.56
C CYS A 218 4.66 3.52 10.27
N ALA A 219 4.81 4.11 11.45
CA ALA A 219 3.71 4.76 12.17
C ALA A 219 3.15 5.98 11.41
N ARG A 220 4.01 6.78 10.75
CA ARG A 220 3.59 7.87 9.86
C ARG A 220 2.75 7.35 8.70
N LEU A 221 3.19 6.26 8.05
CA LEU A 221 2.43 5.63 6.96
C LEU A 221 1.04 5.16 7.42
N ALA A 222 0.95 4.48 8.57
CA ALA A 222 -0.32 3.99 9.10
C ALA A 222 -1.29 5.12 9.52
N ARG A 223 -0.75 6.29 9.90
CA ARG A 223 -1.54 7.45 10.33
C ARG A 223 -2.04 8.29 9.15
N ASP A 224 -1.27 8.35 8.06
CA ASP A 224 -1.55 9.26 6.95
C ASP A 224 -2.87 8.91 6.25
N ALA A 225 -3.84 9.83 6.37
CA ALA A 225 -5.18 9.64 5.85
C ALA A 225 -5.23 9.52 4.33
N ARG A 226 -4.22 9.99 3.60
CA ARG A 226 -4.12 9.88 2.14
C ARG A 226 -3.70 8.48 1.69
N LEU A 227 -3.12 7.68 2.60
CA LEU A 227 -2.70 6.30 2.34
C LEU A 227 -3.73 5.26 2.80
N ARG A 228 -4.96 5.69 3.16
CA ARG A 228 -6.03 4.77 3.60
C ARG A 228 -6.42 3.72 2.57
N ASP A 229 -6.20 4.01 1.28
CA ASP A 229 -6.50 3.10 0.17
C ASP A 229 -5.35 2.10 -0.11
N VAL A 230 -4.23 2.17 0.64
CA VAL A 230 -3.20 1.13 0.59
C VAL A 230 -3.78 -0.19 1.09
N TYR A 231 -3.67 -1.23 0.26
CA TYR A 231 -4.16 -2.57 0.61
C TYR A 231 -3.30 -3.22 1.71
N GLY A 232 -1.98 -3.01 1.67
CA GLY A 232 -1.04 -3.52 2.67
C GLY A 232 0.40 -3.04 2.44
N TYR A 233 1.19 -3.03 3.51
CA TYR A 233 2.60 -2.62 3.49
C TYR A 233 3.51 -3.83 3.56
N ILE A 234 4.41 -3.95 2.60
CA ILE A 234 5.46 -4.97 2.54
C ILE A 234 6.69 -4.41 3.26
N ILE A 235 7.02 -4.96 4.42
CA ILE A 235 8.12 -4.44 5.25
C ILE A 235 9.44 -5.02 4.75
N GLY A 236 10.21 -4.18 4.06
CA GLY A 236 11.45 -4.50 3.36
C GLY A 236 11.32 -5.56 2.26
N GLY A 237 12.40 -6.27 1.99
CA GLY A 237 12.53 -7.28 0.94
C GLY A 237 13.99 -7.58 0.56
N GLY A 238 14.24 -8.80 0.13
CA GLY A 238 15.56 -9.31 -0.27
C GLY A 238 16.63 -9.29 0.83
N PHE A 239 16.21 -9.36 2.09
CA PHE A 239 17.06 -9.24 3.28
C PHE A 239 18.27 -10.16 3.29
N ASN A 240 18.17 -11.33 2.65
CA ASN A 240 19.23 -12.33 2.59
C ASN A 240 20.32 -12.04 1.54
N SER A 241 20.20 -10.95 0.78
CA SER A 241 21.18 -10.59 -0.25
C SER A 241 22.16 -9.53 0.23
N ALA A 242 23.42 -9.62 -0.21
CA ALA A 242 24.44 -8.62 0.12
C ALA A 242 24.09 -7.23 -0.45
N GLY A 243 23.46 -7.17 -1.62
CA GLY A 243 23.05 -5.90 -2.25
C GLY A 243 22.02 -5.12 -1.44
N GLU A 244 21.11 -5.82 -0.76
CA GLU A 244 20.09 -5.22 0.11
C GLU A 244 20.61 -4.95 1.54
N ASN A 245 21.91 -5.12 1.78
CA ASN A 245 22.62 -4.80 3.02
C ASN A 245 23.94 -4.04 2.74
N SER A 246 24.03 -3.38 1.58
CA SER A 246 25.26 -2.77 1.09
C SER A 246 25.70 -1.53 1.89
N LEU A 247 24.79 -0.88 2.62
CA LEU A 247 25.14 0.25 3.48
C LEU A 247 25.75 -0.20 4.82
N ALA A 248 25.46 -1.42 5.27
CA ALA A 248 26.00 -2.00 6.49
C ALA A 248 26.37 -3.49 6.29
N PRO A 249 27.38 -3.79 5.44
CA PRO A 249 27.71 -5.17 5.07
C PRO A 249 28.23 -6.02 6.24
N GLU A 250 28.79 -5.38 7.27
CA GLU A 250 29.24 -6.04 8.50
C GLU A 250 28.09 -6.31 9.49
N GLN A 251 26.89 -5.75 9.25
CA GLN A 251 25.69 -5.89 10.08
C GLN A 251 24.47 -6.21 9.20
N PRO A 252 24.52 -7.29 8.40
CA PRO A 252 23.43 -7.62 7.50
C PRO A 252 22.18 -8.03 8.30
N ALA A 253 21.00 -7.74 7.76
CA ALA A 253 19.74 -8.13 8.38
C ALA A 253 19.62 -9.66 8.46
N THR A 254 19.81 -10.21 9.65
CA THR A 254 19.65 -11.65 9.93
C THR A 254 18.17 -12.04 10.04
N PRO A 255 17.81 -13.33 9.92
CA PRO A 255 16.41 -13.76 10.09
C PRO A 255 15.82 -13.37 11.46
N ALA A 256 16.62 -13.44 12.52
CA ALA A 256 16.22 -13.05 13.86
C ALA A 256 16.00 -11.52 13.97
N TRP A 257 16.87 -10.73 13.34
CA TRP A 257 16.69 -9.27 13.28
C TRP A 257 15.43 -8.88 12.49
N VAL A 258 15.18 -9.50 11.35
CA VAL A 258 13.94 -9.26 10.57
C VAL A 258 12.70 -9.55 11.44
N ALA A 259 12.69 -10.65 12.20
CA ALA A 259 11.61 -10.95 13.14
C ALA A 259 11.52 -9.97 14.32
N ARG A 260 12.66 -9.45 14.81
CA ARG A 260 12.75 -8.41 15.84
C ARG A 260 12.11 -7.10 15.37
N VAL A 261 12.37 -6.69 14.12
CA VAL A 261 11.76 -5.51 13.51
C VAL A 261 10.25 -5.69 13.32
N LEU A 262 9.83 -6.85 12.81
CA LEU A 262 8.42 -7.10 12.47
C LEU A 262 7.52 -7.30 13.68
N VAL A 263 7.89 -8.22 14.58
CA VAL A 263 7.03 -8.69 15.69
C VAL A 263 7.71 -8.60 17.06
N GLY A 264 8.92 -8.03 17.16
CA GLY A 264 9.62 -7.90 18.44
C GLY A 264 10.25 -9.20 18.94
N ALA A 265 10.61 -10.12 18.03
CA ALA A 265 11.29 -11.37 18.39
C ALA A 265 12.55 -11.12 19.25
N GLY A 266 12.77 -11.98 20.25
CA GLY A 266 13.89 -11.86 21.18
C GLY A 266 13.69 -10.88 22.33
N LEU A 267 12.56 -10.16 22.36
CA LEU A 267 12.17 -9.29 23.47
C LEU A 267 11.01 -9.90 24.29
N PRO A 268 10.80 -9.44 25.54
CA PRO A 268 9.61 -9.80 26.31
C PRO A 268 8.30 -9.51 25.57
N ALA A 269 7.30 -10.37 25.77
CA ALA A 269 6.04 -10.29 25.05
C ALA A 269 5.33 -8.91 25.14
N ASP A 270 5.44 -8.20 26.27
CA ASP A 270 4.82 -6.89 26.51
C ASP A 270 5.45 -5.72 25.73
N ARG A 271 6.61 -5.94 25.11
CA ARG A 271 7.28 -4.96 24.24
C ARG A 271 6.54 -4.78 22.92
N SER A 272 6.22 -3.54 22.57
CA SER A 272 5.45 -3.15 21.37
C SER A 272 6.23 -2.33 20.37
N ASP A 273 7.54 -2.18 20.55
CA ASP A 273 8.47 -1.50 19.64
C ASP A 273 8.82 -2.40 18.44
N ASN A 274 7.81 -2.72 17.64
CA ASN A 274 7.91 -3.48 16.39
C ASN A 274 6.86 -2.97 15.39
N VAL A 275 7.08 -3.23 14.10
CA VAL A 275 6.26 -2.65 13.02
C VAL A 275 4.79 -3.05 13.14
N VAL A 276 4.50 -4.33 13.35
CA VAL A 276 3.12 -4.85 13.40
C VAL A 276 2.32 -4.14 14.49
N GLN A 277 2.83 -4.11 15.73
CA GLN A 277 2.11 -3.49 16.83
C GLN A 277 2.03 -1.96 16.71
N GLN A 278 3.07 -1.29 16.22
CA GLN A 278 3.04 0.16 16.01
C GLN A 278 1.99 0.57 14.98
N MET A 279 1.91 -0.15 13.86
CA MET A 279 0.94 0.16 12.80
C MET A 279 -0.49 -0.20 13.23
N HIS A 280 -0.72 -1.37 13.81
CA HIS A 280 -2.06 -1.79 14.27
C HIS A 280 -2.58 -0.97 15.44
N ALA A 281 -1.72 -0.42 16.31
CA ALA A 281 -2.14 0.50 17.37
C ALA A 281 -2.72 1.81 16.81
N ILE A 282 -2.29 2.23 15.62
CA ILE A 282 -2.76 3.44 14.95
C ILE A 282 -3.97 3.13 14.06
N ALA A 283 -3.87 2.08 13.26
CA ALA A 283 -4.88 1.68 12.29
C ALA A 283 -5.01 0.14 12.28
N PRO A 284 -5.92 -0.45 13.08
CA PRO A 284 -6.12 -1.89 13.17
C PRO A 284 -6.53 -2.58 11.85
N SER A 285 -6.95 -1.80 10.84
CA SER A 285 -7.33 -2.29 9.52
C SER A 285 -6.20 -2.33 8.50
N VAL A 286 -5.04 -1.73 8.82
CA VAL A 286 -3.85 -1.79 7.97
C VAL A 286 -3.36 -3.23 7.93
N ARG A 287 -2.89 -3.68 6.75
CA ARG A 287 -2.21 -4.97 6.61
C ARG A 287 -0.70 -4.79 6.59
N VAL A 288 0.00 -5.55 7.41
CA VAL A 288 1.46 -5.60 7.48
C VAL A 288 1.93 -6.95 6.95
N LEU A 289 2.68 -6.92 5.84
CA LEU A 289 3.17 -8.11 5.15
C LEU A 289 4.67 -8.27 5.37
N VAL A 290 5.09 -9.51 5.61
CA VAL A 290 6.52 -9.87 5.66
C VAL A 290 7.12 -9.69 4.26
N GLY A 291 8.24 -8.97 4.15
CA GLY A 291 8.96 -8.79 2.89
C GLY A 291 9.52 -10.10 2.31
N PRO A 292 9.77 -10.17 0.99
CA PRO A 292 10.23 -11.38 0.34
C PRO A 292 11.69 -11.71 0.68
N VAL A 293 12.02 -13.00 0.75
CA VAL A 293 13.40 -13.50 0.68
C VAL A 293 13.74 -13.77 -0.78
N ARG A 294 14.96 -13.44 -1.23
CA ARG A 294 15.41 -13.70 -2.60
C ARG A 294 15.77 -15.18 -2.76
N PRO A 295 15.20 -15.89 -3.76
CA PRO A 295 15.53 -17.29 -4.01
C PRO A 295 16.95 -17.43 -4.57
N TRP A 296 17.54 -18.62 -4.38
CA TRP A 296 18.81 -19.07 -4.98
C TRP A 296 20.04 -18.24 -4.64
N LEU A 297 20.01 -17.47 -3.55
CA LEU A 297 21.18 -16.75 -3.03
C LEU A 297 21.82 -17.51 -1.88
N ASN A 298 23.15 -17.45 -1.84
CA ASN A 298 23.98 -18.08 -0.82
C ASN A 298 24.66 -17.06 0.10
N ASP A 299 24.35 -15.76 -0.06
CA ASP A 299 24.99 -14.68 0.69
C ASP A 299 24.74 -14.79 2.21
N GLN A 300 23.54 -15.25 2.60
CA GLN A 300 23.14 -15.48 3.97
C GLN A 300 22.32 -16.77 4.10
N SER A 301 22.33 -17.35 5.30
CA SER A 301 21.58 -18.55 5.67
C SER A 301 20.85 -18.33 7.01
N GLY A 302 20.19 -19.36 7.53
CA GLY A 302 19.51 -19.33 8.82
C GLY A 302 19.96 -20.49 9.73
N SER A 303 19.81 -20.28 11.04
CA SER A 303 20.23 -21.24 12.07
C SER A 303 19.26 -22.42 12.26
N VAL A 304 18.06 -22.35 11.69
CA VAL A 304 17.08 -23.43 11.67
C VAL A 304 16.96 -23.94 10.23
N PRO A 305 17.67 -25.04 9.88
CA PRO A 305 17.66 -25.56 8.53
C PRO A 305 16.27 -26.00 8.08
N ASP A 306 15.96 -25.76 6.81
CA ASP A 306 14.86 -26.42 6.13
C ASP A 306 15.28 -27.84 5.71
N SER A 307 14.30 -28.72 5.47
CA SER A 307 14.55 -30.09 5.01
C SER A 307 15.32 -30.20 3.70
N LEU A 308 15.28 -29.16 2.84
CA LEU A 308 16.03 -29.12 1.58
C LEU A 308 17.44 -28.50 1.74
N ASP A 309 17.73 -27.96 2.94
CA ASP A 309 19.01 -27.42 3.38
C ASP A 309 19.72 -26.50 2.36
N GLN A 310 18.97 -25.54 1.83
CA GLN A 310 19.51 -24.49 0.96
C GLN A 310 19.60 -23.16 1.71
N PRO A 311 20.64 -22.34 1.52
CA PRO A 311 20.83 -21.11 2.31
C PRO A 311 19.62 -20.18 2.34
N TRP A 312 19.01 -19.87 1.18
CA TRP A 312 17.81 -19.03 1.10
C TRP A 312 16.59 -19.65 1.77
N LEU A 313 16.44 -20.99 1.72
CA LEU A 313 15.35 -21.69 2.40
C LEU A 313 15.58 -21.74 3.91
N ASN A 314 16.82 -21.94 4.35
CA ASN A 314 17.21 -21.93 5.75
C ASN A 314 17.00 -20.54 6.37
N TYR A 315 17.37 -19.48 5.63
CA TYR A 315 17.10 -18.10 6.02
C TYR A 315 15.59 -17.89 6.23
N PHE A 316 14.78 -18.25 5.24
CA PHE A 316 13.33 -18.06 5.33
C PHE A 316 12.68 -18.93 6.41
N ASN A 317 13.10 -20.18 6.56
CA ASN A 317 12.60 -21.08 7.59
C ASN A 317 12.96 -20.58 9.01
N THR A 318 14.16 -20.05 9.20
CA THR A 318 14.56 -19.43 10.48
C THR A 318 13.75 -18.18 10.77
N LEU A 319 13.47 -17.34 9.76
CA LEU A 319 12.59 -16.18 9.90
C LEU A 319 11.19 -16.60 10.36
N VAL A 320 10.54 -17.51 9.64
CA VAL A 320 9.18 -17.96 9.96
C VAL A 320 9.13 -18.66 11.33
N PHE A 321 10.18 -19.42 11.69
CA PHE A 321 10.33 -19.99 13.04
C PHE A 321 10.28 -18.91 14.14
N HIS A 322 11.04 -17.81 13.99
CA HIS A 322 11.04 -16.72 14.97
C HIS A 322 9.72 -15.95 14.99
N LEU A 323 9.09 -15.74 13.83
CA LEU A 323 7.75 -15.14 13.76
C LEU A 323 6.74 -15.99 14.54
N ASP A 324 6.68 -17.29 14.28
CA ASP A 324 5.74 -18.21 14.93
C ASP A 324 5.92 -18.25 16.44
N ALA A 325 7.17 -18.39 16.91
CA ALA A 325 7.47 -18.42 18.34
C ALA A 325 7.00 -17.14 19.05
N THR A 326 7.32 -15.98 18.48
CA THR A 326 6.98 -14.67 19.06
C THR A 326 5.48 -14.40 19.04
N ILE A 327 4.79 -14.76 17.96
CA ILE A 327 3.34 -14.59 17.84
C ILE A 327 2.61 -15.46 18.87
N ARG A 328 3.05 -16.72 19.04
CA ARG A 328 2.47 -17.61 20.06
C ARG A 328 2.72 -17.10 21.47
N GLU A 329 3.91 -16.57 21.75
CA GLU A 329 4.22 -15.97 23.05
C GLU A 329 3.34 -14.75 23.35
N LYS A 330 3.23 -13.82 22.40
CA LYS A 330 2.35 -12.64 22.52
C LYS A 330 0.88 -12.99 22.64
N SER A 331 0.42 -13.99 21.88
CA SER A 331 -0.94 -14.52 21.98
C SER A 331 -1.21 -15.14 23.37
N ALA A 332 -0.26 -15.91 23.91
CA ALA A 332 -0.35 -16.46 25.26
C ALA A 332 -0.36 -15.37 26.35
N ALA A 333 0.30 -14.23 26.10
CA ALA A 333 0.25 -13.04 26.94
C ALA A 333 -1.03 -12.18 26.74
N GLY A 334 -1.95 -12.59 25.86
CA GLY A 334 -3.21 -11.89 25.60
C GLY A 334 -3.07 -10.63 24.75
N ILE A 335 -1.97 -10.47 24.00
CA ILE A 335 -1.71 -9.31 23.16
C ILE A 335 -2.34 -9.54 21.78
N PRO A 336 -3.39 -8.79 21.41
CA PRO A 336 -4.06 -8.97 20.11
C PRO A 336 -3.24 -8.34 18.98
N LEU A 337 -3.55 -8.74 17.74
CA LEU A 337 -3.04 -8.13 16.50
C LEU A 337 -1.50 -8.03 16.44
N ALA A 338 -0.80 -9.02 17.01
CA ALA A 338 0.66 -9.08 17.05
C ALA A 338 1.28 -9.90 15.91
N ALA A 339 0.45 -10.46 15.02
CA ALA A 339 0.90 -11.23 13.86
C ALA A 339 0.91 -10.37 12.58
N PRO A 340 1.81 -10.64 11.63
CA PRO A 340 1.68 -10.08 10.28
C PRO A 340 0.46 -10.67 9.58
N ASP A 341 -0.06 -9.94 8.61
CA ASP A 341 -1.29 -10.29 7.88
C ASP A 341 -1.04 -11.13 6.62
N GLY A 342 0.23 -11.37 6.28
CA GLY A 342 0.60 -12.14 5.09
C GLY A 342 2.07 -12.03 4.72
N PHE A 343 2.40 -12.59 3.56
CA PHE A 343 3.76 -12.64 3.03
C PHE A 343 3.82 -12.09 1.61
N ALA A 344 4.78 -11.21 1.35
CA ALA A 344 5.22 -10.93 0.00
C ALA A 344 6.29 -11.94 -0.39
N LEU A 345 6.20 -12.45 -1.63
CA LEU A 345 7.11 -13.45 -2.19
C LEU A 345 7.72 -12.91 -3.47
N ASN A 346 8.94 -13.38 -3.78
CA ASN A 346 9.53 -13.27 -5.11
C ASN A 346 9.49 -14.66 -5.76
N ALA A 347 9.01 -14.72 -7.00
CA ALA A 347 8.93 -15.94 -7.78
C ALA A 347 9.37 -15.65 -9.22
N PHE A 348 10.62 -15.98 -9.53
CA PHE A 348 11.20 -15.76 -10.85
C PHE A 348 11.21 -17.07 -11.65
N GLY A 349 11.12 -16.98 -12.97
CA GLY A 349 11.18 -18.13 -13.87
C GLY A 349 12.59 -18.42 -14.35
N ARG A 350 12.81 -19.69 -14.70
CA ARG A 350 14.06 -20.18 -15.31
C ARG A 350 13.76 -20.84 -16.67
N PRO A 351 13.28 -20.08 -17.66
CA PRO A 351 12.81 -20.65 -18.93
C PRO A 351 13.87 -21.47 -19.67
N GLU A 352 15.14 -21.11 -19.54
CA GLU A 352 16.28 -21.82 -20.14
C GLU A 352 16.46 -23.26 -19.64
N ALA A 353 15.87 -23.60 -18.49
CA ALA A 353 15.88 -24.97 -17.97
C ALA A 353 14.95 -25.91 -18.76
N LEU A 354 14.06 -25.36 -19.61
CA LEU A 354 13.16 -26.10 -20.50
C LEU A 354 13.29 -25.61 -21.94
N PRO A 355 14.41 -25.93 -22.63
CA PRO A 355 14.72 -25.34 -23.94
C PRO A 355 13.67 -25.64 -25.02
N ASP A 356 12.99 -26.80 -24.93
CA ASP A 356 11.98 -27.19 -25.93
C ASP A 356 10.63 -26.46 -25.74
N GLN A 357 10.31 -26.06 -24.50
CA GLN A 357 9.04 -25.42 -24.15
C GLN A 357 9.22 -24.36 -23.05
N PRO A 358 10.04 -23.32 -23.28
CA PRO A 358 10.46 -22.39 -22.24
C PRO A 358 9.28 -21.58 -21.66
N GLY A 359 8.21 -21.37 -22.44
CA GLY A 359 6.97 -20.74 -21.98
C GLY A 359 6.13 -21.59 -21.02
N GLN A 360 6.36 -22.91 -20.95
CA GLN A 360 5.65 -23.82 -20.02
C GLN A 360 6.38 -23.99 -18.68
N GLU A 361 7.49 -23.28 -18.47
CA GLU A 361 8.27 -23.36 -17.25
C GLU A 361 7.45 -23.12 -15.96
N PRO A 362 6.53 -22.14 -15.90
CA PRO A 362 5.72 -21.92 -14.70
C PRO A 362 4.81 -23.08 -14.33
N ALA A 363 4.38 -23.86 -15.32
CA ALA A 363 3.54 -25.04 -15.14
C ALA A 363 4.35 -26.33 -14.88
N THR A 364 5.69 -26.26 -14.91
CA THR A 364 6.57 -27.41 -14.81
C THR A 364 7.24 -27.48 -13.44
N ASP A 365 7.30 -28.68 -12.85
CA ASP A 365 7.99 -28.89 -11.57
C ASP A 365 9.51 -29.00 -11.79
N LEU A 366 10.21 -27.87 -11.70
CA LEU A 366 11.65 -27.79 -11.90
C LEU A 366 12.41 -28.00 -10.59
N ARG A 367 12.59 -29.27 -10.21
CA ARG A 367 13.34 -29.67 -9.01
C ARG A 367 14.82 -29.85 -9.35
N GLN A 368 15.71 -29.22 -8.59
CA GLN A 368 17.15 -29.34 -8.80
C GLN A 368 17.80 -30.30 -7.78
N PRO A 369 18.29 -31.49 -8.20
CA PRO A 369 18.88 -32.47 -7.27
C PRO A 369 20.09 -31.94 -6.50
N ALA A 370 20.91 -31.10 -7.14
CA ALA A 370 22.06 -30.45 -6.49
C ALA A 370 21.67 -29.49 -5.35
N TRP A 371 20.40 -29.10 -5.28
CA TRP A 371 19.84 -28.23 -4.25
C TRP A 371 18.88 -29.00 -3.33
N GLY A 372 19.13 -30.29 -3.12
CA GLY A 372 18.26 -31.14 -2.30
C GLY A 372 16.85 -31.28 -2.86
N ALA A 373 16.66 -31.10 -4.18
CA ALA A 373 15.36 -31.00 -4.84
C ALA A 373 14.55 -29.74 -4.46
N ALA A 374 15.19 -28.63 -4.11
CA ALA A 374 14.55 -27.32 -4.11
C ALA A 374 14.07 -26.92 -5.52
N GLN A 375 13.04 -26.09 -5.58
CA GLN A 375 12.53 -25.48 -6.81
C GLN A 375 13.57 -24.56 -7.43
N ALA A 376 13.78 -24.71 -8.74
CA ALA A 376 14.73 -23.93 -9.52
C ALA A 376 14.07 -22.91 -10.46
N GLY A 377 12.74 -22.88 -10.48
CA GLY A 377 11.94 -22.03 -11.36
C GLY A 377 10.83 -21.27 -10.64
N PHE A 378 9.85 -20.80 -11.41
CA PHE A 378 8.73 -19.98 -10.94
C PHE A 378 8.01 -20.59 -9.74
N ARG A 379 7.87 -21.91 -9.72
CA ARG A 379 7.27 -22.68 -8.62
C ARG A 379 8.02 -22.63 -7.29
N VAL A 380 9.13 -21.89 -7.17
CA VAL A 380 9.79 -21.60 -5.89
C VAL A 380 8.83 -21.04 -4.83
N TYR A 381 7.75 -20.38 -5.24
CA TYR A 381 6.68 -19.97 -4.33
C TYR A 381 6.10 -21.13 -3.52
N ARG A 382 6.05 -22.36 -4.08
CA ARG A 382 5.55 -23.54 -3.37
C ARG A 382 6.47 -23.95 -2.21
N ASP A 383 7.79 -23.78 -2.35
CA ASP A 383 8.73 -24.02 -1.24
C ASP A 383 8.54 -22.96 -0.16
N TRP A 384 8.26 -21.71 -0.52
CA TRP A 384 7.89 -20.65 0.43
C TRP A 384 6.59 -20.97 1.17
N LEU A 385 5.51 -21.33 0.46
CA LEU A 385 4.22 -21.69 1.06
C LEU A 385 4.34 -22.90 1.98
N ARG A 386 5.15 -23.91 1.61
CA ARG A 386 5.43 -25.06 2.47
C ARG A 386 6.05 -24.63 3.81
N ILE A 387 6.99 -23.69 3.80
CA ILE A 387 7.60 -23.16 5.03
C ILE A 387 6.56 -22.36 5.83
N ILE A 388 5.84 -21.43 5.20
CA ILE A 388 4.79 -20.62 5.85
C ILE A 388 3.75 -21.52 6.55
N ASN A 389 3.30 -22.57 5.85
CA ASN A 389 2.23 -23.44 6.31
C ASN A 389 2.68 -24.50 7.32
N ARG A 390 3.99 -24.71 7.48
CA ARG A 390 4.56 -25.62 8.50
C ARG A 390 4.35 -25.10 9.92
N TYR A 391 4.30 -23.78 10.10
CA TYR A 391 4.24 -23.15 11.43
C TYR A 391 2.81 -22.73 11.77
N PRO A 392 2.28 -23.08 12.97
CA PRO A 392 0.89 -22.84 13.33
C PRO A 392 0.43 -21.38 13.24
N ALA A 393 1.25 -20.42 13.69
CA ALA A 393 0.84 -19.01 13.73
C ALA A 393 0.85 -18.31 12.36
N THR A 394 1.49 -18.92 11.36
CA THR A 394 1.60 -18.34 10.01
C THR A 394 0.86 -19.16 8.95
N SER A 395 0.35 -20.33 9.31
CA SER A 395 -0.30 -21.25 8.37
C SER A 395 -1.56 -20.65 7.78
N GLY A 396 -1.68 -20.73 6.45
CA GLY A 396 -2.84 -20.22 5.70
C GLY A 396 -2.86 -18.69 5.53
N LEU A 397 -1.86 -17.96 6.03
CA LEU A 397 -1.77 -16.52 5.78
C LEU A 397 -1.63 -16.24 4.27
N PRO A 398 -2.28 -15.18 3.74
CA PRO A 398 -2.25 -14.88 2.32
C PRO A 398 -0.83 -14.54 1.85
N ALA A 399 -0.52 -14.96 0.62
CA ALA A 399 0.75 -14.67 -0.03
C ALA A 399 0.54 -13.80 -1.27
N PHE A 400 1.51 -12.92 -1.55
CA PHE A 400 1.48 -11.99 -2.68
C PHE A 400 2.79 -12.12 -3.43
N ILE A 401 2.78 -12.63 -4.67
CA ILE A 401 3.98 -12.60 -5.50
C ILE A 401 4.17 -11.15 -5.95
N SER A 402 4.97 -10.42 -5.17
CA SER A 402 5.19 -8.98 -5.32
C SER A 402 6.20 -8.64 -6.42
N ALA A 403 6.91 -9.65 -6.93
CA ALA A 403 7.75 -9.56 -8.11
C ALA A 403 7.92 -10.93 -8.77
N ALA A 404 7.70 -10.95 -10.08
CA ALA A 404 7.96 -12.06 -10.98
C ALA A 404 8.51 -11.55 -12.31
N ASN A 405 9.39 -12.33 -12.92
CA ASN A 405 9.97 -12.18 -14.26
C ASN A 405 10.85 -13.41 -14.54
N THR A 406 11.63 -13.41 -15.62
CA THR A 406 12.53 -14.50 -16.02
C THR A 406 14.00 -14.28 -15.64
N TYR A 407 14.29 -13.34 -14.72
CA TYR A 407 15.66 -13.09 -14.26
C TYR A 407 16.03 -14.04 -13.10
N THR A 408 17.21 -14.65 -13.19
CA THR A 408 17.79 -15.44 -12.10
C THR A 408 19.17 -14.87 -11.71
N PRO A 409 19.53 -14.82 -10.40
CA PRO A 409 20.79 -14.21 -9.96
C PRO A 409 22.06 -14.88 -10.51
N ASP A 410 21.99 -16.17 -10.82
CA ASP A 410 23.11 -16.99 -11.28
C ASP A 410 23.40 -16.82 -12.78
N THR A 411 22.38 -16.71 -13.64
CA THR A 411 22.57 -16.47 -15.07
C THR A 411 22.71 -14.98 -15.39
N ARG A 412 22.05 -14.12 -14.58
CA ARG A 412 21.95 -12.67 -14.77
C ARG A 412 21.39 -12.26 -16.14
N ILE A 413 20.67 -13.15 -16.79
CA ILE A 413 20.00 -12.86 -18.06
C ILE A 413 18.68 -12.14 -17.74
N VAL A 414 18.51 -10.96 -18.32
CA VAL A 414 17.34 -10.10 -18.09
C VAL A 414 16.15 -10.51 -18.97
N PRO A 415 14.90 -10.20 -18.57
CA PRO A 415 13.70 -10.57 -19.33
C PRO A 415 13.68 -10.06 -20.76
N LEU A 416 14.29 -8.89 -20.99
CA LEU A 416 14.58 -8.35 -22.32
C LEU A 416 15.17 -9.41 -23.28
N GLN A 417 15.99 -10.33 -22.78
CA GLN A 417 16.77 -11.29 -23.57
C GLN A 417 16.19 -12.71 -23.52
N ASN A 418 15.58 -13.12 -22.41
CA ASN A 418 15.15 -14.52 -22.21
C ASN A 418 13.66 -14.73 -22.00
N TYR A 419 12.82 -13.70 -22.07
CA TYR A 419 11.36 -13.89 -21.96
C TYR A 419 10.85 -14.76 -23.13
N PRO A 420 10.20 -15.91 -22.87
CA PRO A 420 9.53 -16.68 -23.90
C PRO A 420 8.03 -16.38 -23.93
N ALA A 421 7.45 -16.33 -25.13
CA ALA A 421 6.01 -16.18 -25.30
C ALA A 421 5.23 -17.28 -24.56
N GLY A 422 4.13 -16.92 -23.89
CA GLY A 422 3.29 -17.84 -23.13
C GLY A 422 3.70 -18.02 -21.67
N TRP A 423 4.87 -17.52 -21.26
CA TRP A 423 5.36 -17.67 -19.89
C TRP A 423 4.43 -17.01 -18.88
N LEU A 424 4.02 -15.76 -19.12
CA LEU A 424 3.15 -15.05 -18.18
C LEU A 424 1.76 -15.67 -18.09
N THR A 425 1.24 -16.20 -19.20
CA THR A 425 -0.01 -16.95 -19.26
C THR A 425 0.09 -18.19 -18.37
N ALA A 426 1.14 -19.00 -18.56
CA ALA A 426 1.35 -20.19 -17.74
C ALA A 426 1.53 -19.86 -16.25
N ALA A 427 2.23 -18.77 -15.94
CA ALA A 427 2.40 -18.27 -14.57
C ALA A 427 1.06 -17.84 -13.95
N LEU A 428 0.22 -17.11 -14.69
CA LEU A 428 -1.08 -16.69 -14.18
C LEU A 428 -2.03 -17.87 -13.99
N ASP A 429 -2.03 -18.84 -14.91
CA ASP A 429 -2.84 -20.06 -14.78
C ASP A 429 -2.42 -20.89 -13.56
N GLU A 430 -1.11 -21.07 -13.35
CA GLU A 430 -0.54 -21.71 -12.16
C GLU A 430 -0.98 -21.02 -10.86
N ILE A 431 -0.91 -19.68 -10.82
CA ILE A 431 -1.26 -18.92 -9.62
C ILE A 431 -2.77 -18.83 -9.41
N ASN A 432 -3.59 -18.84 -10.46
CA ASN A 432 -5.04 -18.90 -10.33
C ASN A 432 -5.49 -20.23 -9.69
N ALA A 433 -4.74 -21.32 -9.91
CA ALA A 433 -4.99 -22.62 -9.27
C ALA A 433 -4.57 -22.67 -7.78
N GLU A 434 -3.72 -21.75 -7.31
CA GLU A 434 -3.27 -21.68 -5.92
C GLU A 434 -4.10 -20.65 -5.11
N PRO A 435 -5.02 -21.08 -4.22
CA PRO A 435 -5.89 -20.17 -3.49
C PRO A 435 -5.17 -19.29 -2.47
N GLN A 436 -4.03 -19.70 -1.91
CA GLN A 436 -3.30 -18.91 -0.91
C GLN A 436 -2.65 -17.66 -1.53
N VAL A 437 -2.25 -17.73 -2.81
CA VAL A 437 -1.62 -16.62 -3.52
C VAL A 437 -2.69 -15.67 -4.06
N GLN A 438 -2.63 -14.40 -3.66
CA GLN A 438 -3.64 -13.38 -3.98
C GLN A 438 -3.26 -12.49 -5.17
N ALA A 439 -1.96 -12.40 -5.48
CA ALA A 439 -1.43 -11.53 -6.52
C ALA A 439 -0.21 -12.13 -7.21
N LEU A 440 -0.04 -11.82 -8.49
CA LEU A 440 1.11 -12.08 -9.35
C LEU A 440 1.51 -10.77 -10.04
N CYS A 441 2.56 -10.14 -9.54
CA CYS A 441 3.04 -8.85 -10.04
C CYS A 441 4.29 -8.99 -10.89
N TRP A 442 4.24 -8.52 -12.14
CA TRP A 442 5.42 -8.36 -12.98
C TRP A 442 6.37 -7.31 -12.40
N PHE A 443 7.69 -7.54 -12.43
CA PHE A 443 8.65 -6.75 -11.65
C PHE A 443 8.77 -5.26 -12.01
N VAL A 444 8.52 -4.83 -13.25
CA VAL A 444 8.47 -3.39 -13.60
C VAL A 444 7.52 -3.17 -14.77
N ASP A 445 6.53 -2.31 -14.57
CA ASP A 445 5.72 -1.80 -15.68
C ASP A 445 6.29 -0.48 -16.19
N LEU A 446 6.20 0.59 -15.41
CA LEU A 446 6.83 1.89 -15.68
C LEU A 446 8.14 2.02 -14.88
N PRO A 447 9.30 2.13 -15.54
CA PRO A 447 10.57 2.30 -14.86
C PRO A 447 10.62 3.64 -14.11
N PHE A 448 11.27 3.63 -12.94
CA PHE A 448 11.54 4.83 -12.17
C PHE A 448 12.85 5.46 -12.66
N GLY A 449 12.74 6.53 -13.47
CA GLY A 449 13.89 7.16 -14.13
C GLY A 449 14.58 6.23 -15.14
N GLU A 450 15.91 6.20 -15.12
CA GLU A 450 16.70 5.34 -16.03
C GLU A 450 16.87 3.90 -15.52
N THR A 451 16.40 3.61 -14.31
CA THR A 451 16.57 2.30 -13.68
C THR A 451 15.54 1.30 -14.21
N TRP A 452 15.97 0.06 -14.40
CA TRP A 452 15.11 -1.07 -14.79
C TRP A 452 14.41 -1.00 -16.15
N GLN A 453 14.98 -0.26 -17.11
CA GLN A 453 14.48 -0.20 -18.48
C GLN A 453 14.38 -1.60 -19.14
N GLU A 454 15.31 -2.51 -18.86
CA GLU A 454 15.36 -3.89 -19.40
C GLU A 454 14.32 -4.86 -18.79
N TRP A 455 13.41 -4.34 -17.96
CA TRP A 455 12.32 -5.08 -17.32
C TRP A 455 10.93 -4.49 -17.65
N SER A 456 10.89 -3.32 -18.28
CA SER A 456 9.70 -2.48 -18.48
C SER A 456 8.68 -3.07 -19.45
N LEU A 457 7.40 -3.10 -19.03
CA LEU A 457 6.28 -3.42 -19.93
C LEU A 457 5.68 -2.18 -20.61
N ALA A 458 5.86 -0.98 -20.05
CA ALA A 458 5.37 0.27 -20.64
C ALA A 458 6.32 0.83 -21.71
N ALA A 459 7.62 0.54 -21.58
CA ALA A 459 8.67 0.87 -22.55
C ALA A 459 9.38 -0.41 -23.03
N PRO A 460 8.65 -1.35 -23.67
CA PRO A 460 9.18 -2.66 -24.01
C PRO A 460 10.31 -2.57 -25.03
N GLN A 461 11.30 -3.43 -24.86
CA GLN A 461 12.42 -3.64 -25.76
C GLN A 461 12.61 -5.16 -25.97
N GLY A 462 13.24 -5.58 -27.07
CA GLY A 462 13.56 -7.00 -27.32
C GLY A 462 12.39 -7.95 -27.06
N ASN A 463 12.58 -8.98 -26.23
CA ASN A 463 11.52 -9.95 -25.94
C ASN A 463 10.39 -9.40 -25.06
N LEU A 464 10.56 -8.22 -24.45
CA LEU A 464 9.48 -7.58 -23.68
C LEU A 464 8.33 -7.09 -24.55
N TYR A 465 8.51 -6.93 -25.87
CA TYR A 465 7.35 -6.70 -26.75
C TYR A 465 6.33 -7.84 -26.67
N ALA A 466 6.82 -9.09 -26.59
CA ALA A 466 5.97 -10.25 -26.40
C ALA A 466 5.35 -10.27 -24.99
N ALA A 467 6.15 -9.96 -23.95
CA ALA A 467 5.66 -9.89 -22.57
C ALA A 467 4.58 -8.83 -22.39
N ALA A 468 4.76 -7.63 -22.93
CA ALA A 468 3.81 -6.53 -22.83
C ALA A 468 2.51 -6.84 -23.59
N ALA A 469 2.60 -7.42 -24.79
CA ALA A 469 1.43 -7.85 -25.55
C ALA A 469 0.67 -8.96 -24.83
N GLU A 470 1.37 -9.92 -24.24
CA GLU A 470 0.78 -11.00 -23.45
C GLU A 470 0.11 -10.48 -22.17
N PHE A 471 0.75 -9.56 -21.45
CA PHE A 471 0.18 -8.91 -20.27
C PHE A 471 -1.15 -8.21 -20.60
N ASP A 472 -1.20 -7.44 -21.69
CA ASP A 472 -2.42 -6.78 -22.14
C ASP A 472 -3.52 -7.79 -22.55
N GLN A 473 -3.16 -8.85 -23.27
CA GLN A 473 -4.10 -9.93 -23.60
C GLN A 473 -4.70 -10.59 -22.36
N LEU A 474 -3.90 -10.81 -21.31
CA LEU A 474 -4.38 -11.40 -20.06
C LEU A 474 -5.32 -10.47 -19.29
N LEU A 475 -5.17 -9.15 -19.41
CA LEU A 475 -6.12 -8.18 -18.84
C LEU A 475 -7.47 -8.16 -19.57
N GLN A 476 -7.50 -8.53 -20.86
CA GLN A 476 -8.73 -8.58 -21.66
C GLN A 476 -9.56 -9.86 -21.44
N ARG A 477 -8.94 -10.94 -20.97
CA ARG A 477 -9.63 -12.20 -20.58
C ARG A 477 -10.44 -11.98 -19.31
#